data_AF-K1RGK0-F1
#
_entry.id   AF-K1RGK0-F1
#
_cell.length_a   1.000
_cell.length_b   1.000
_cell.length_c   1.000
_cell.angle_alpha   90.00
_cell.angle_beta   90.00
_cell.angle_gamma   90.00
#
_symmetry.space_group_name_H-M   'P 1'
#
loop_
_entity.id
_entity.type
_entity.pdbx_description
1 polymer ?
#
loop_
_entity_poly.entity_id
_entity_poly.type
_entity_poly.pdbx_seq_one_letter_code
_entity_poly.pdbx_strand_id
1 'polypeptide(L)'
;EYNGSPNAQAYDAVDKVRARVNLPGLKKGLGQKEFREALLRERACEFGYEEVRFFDLIRWKLYNVFEKQLHGLHVYKHKDTGEYKFVPYELTKYPRVWWTSGFEPRWCLSAFPSVEINKGYGLVQNPGWE
;
A
#
# COMPACT_ATOMS: atom_id res chain seq x y z
N GLU A 1 -15.13 11.71 2.29
CA GLU A 1 -14.48 13.01 2.60
C GLU A 1 -15.54 14.03 2.94
N TYR A 2 -15.26 14.92 3.90
CA TYR A 2 -16.24 15.86 4.48
C TYR A 2 -16.93 16.74 3.42
N ASN A 3 -16.17 17.26 2.45
CA ASN A 3 -16.67 18.16 1.40
C ASN A 3 -17.26 17.44 0.18
N GLY A 4 -17.38 16.11 0.20
CA GLY A 4 -17.86 15.32 -0.94
C GLY A 4 -16.92 15.25 -2.16
N SER A 5 -15.99 16.20 -2.30
CA SER A 5 -15.01 16.35 -3.39
C SER A 5 -13.72 17.03 -2.89
N PRO A 6 -12.59 16.90 -3.60
CA PRO A 6 -11.36 17.61 -3.24
C PRO A 6 -11.53 19.13 -3.43
N ASN A 7 -11.25 19.90 -2.38
CA ASN A 7 -11.25 21.36 -2.45
C ASN A 7 -9.84 21.89 -2.79
N ALA A 8 -9.73 23.21 -2.98
CA ALA A 8 -8.45 23.87 -3.29
C ALA A 8 -7.35 23.52 -2.26
N GLN A 9 -7.68 23.53 -0.97
CA GLN A 9 -6.72 23.20 0.09
C GLN A 9 -6.16 21.78 -0.01
N ALA A 10 -7.01 20.80 -0.38
CA ALA A 10 -6.57 19.42 -0.56
C ALA A 10 -5.56 19.30 -1.71
N TYR A 11 -5.84 19.98 -2.83
CA TYR A 11 -4.90 20.06 -3.94
C TYR A 11 -3.60 20.76 -3.56
N ASP A 12 -3.68 21.93 -2.92
CA ASP A 12 -2.52 22.71 -2.51
C ASP A 12 -1.61 21.93 -1.56
N ALA A 13 -2.17 21.12 -0.67
CA ALA A 13 -1.41 20.28 0.25
C ALA A 13 -0.60 19.21 -0.48
N VAL A 14 -1.21 18.49 -1.44
CA VAL A 14 -0.50 17.45 -2.21
C VAL A 14 0.51 18.07 -3.17
N ASP A 15 0.14 19.19 -3.80
CA ASP A 15 1.00 19.88 -4.77
C ASP A 15 2.26 20.45 -4.11
N LYS A 16 2.21 20.86 -2.84
CA LYS A 16 3.42 21.25 -2.07
C LYS A 16 4.44 20.10 -1.95
N VAL A 17 3.99 18.88 -1.70
CA VAL A 17 4.86 17.70 -1.60
C VAL A 17 5.46 17.38 -2.97
N ARG A 18 4.63 17.39 -4.02
CA ARG A 18 5.06 17.13 -5.41
C ARG A 18 6.06 18.17 -5.92
N ALA A 19 5.82 19.45 -5.62
CA ALA A 19 6.70 20.55 -6.03
C ALA A 19 8.10 20.47 -5.40
N ARG A 20 8.24 19.95 -4.18
CA ARG A 20 9.54 19.74 -3.51
C ARG A 20 10.49 18.86 -4.34
N VAL A 21 9.94 17.96 -5.15
CA VAL A 21 10.69 17.04 -6.03
C VAL A 21 10.49 17.36 -7.52
N ASN A 22 10.09 18.59 -7.84
CA ASN A 22 9.87 19.09 -9.21
C ASN A 22 8.80 18.31 -10.03
N LEU A 23 7.85 17.65 -9.35
CA LEU A 23 6.71 17.06 -10.03
C LEU A 23 5.60 18.10 -10.24
N PRO A 24 4.88 18.07 -11.38
CA PRO A 24 3.75 18.97 -11.61
C PRO A 24 2.63 18.70 -10.61
N GLY A 25 1.76 19.68 -10.34
CA GLY A 25 0.59 19.45 -9.49
C GLY A 25 -0.37 18.38 -10.02
N LEU A 26 -1.26 17.87 -9.16
CA LEU A 26 -2.29 16.93 -9.58
C LEU A 26 -3.26 17.58 -10.59
N LYS A 27 -3.79 16.76 -11.50
CA LYS A 27 -4.87 17.16 -12.41
C LYS A 27 -6.03 17.73 -11.58
N LYS A 28 -6.51 18.92 -11.95
CA LYS A 28 -7.65 19.56 -11.28
C LYS A 28 -8.97 18.95 -11.77
N GLY A 29 -10.02 19.07 -10.96
CA GLY A 29 -11.35 18.56 -11.29
C GLY A 29 -11.50 17.04 -11.18
N LEU A 30 -10.66 16.37 -10.38
CA LEU A 30 -10.81 14.95 -10.09
C LEU A 30 -12.03 14.71 -9.22
N GLY A 31 -12.72 13.60 -9.48
CA GLY A 31 -13.74 13.11 -8.57
C GLY A 31 -13.12 12.66 -7.23
N GLN A 32 -13.97 12.49 -6.22
CA GLN A 32 -13.54 12.08 -4.88
C GLN A 32 -12.67 10.80 -4.88
N LYS A 33 -13.13 9.78 -5.62
CA LYS A 33 -12.41 8.50 -5.72
C LYS A 33 -11.06 8.67 -6.41
N GLU A 34 -11.03 9.36 -7.54
CA GLU A 34 -9.81 9.58 -8.33
C GLU A 34 -8.77 10.39 -7.55
N PHE A 35 -9.21 11.43 -6.84
CA PHE A 35 -8.32 12.22 -5.99
C PHE A 35 -7.73 11.38 -4.87
N ARG A 36 -8.53 10.53 -4.23
CA ARG A 36 -8.05 9.62 -3.18
C ARG A 36 -7.04 8.62 -3.71
N GLU A 37 -7.27 8.05 -4.89
CA GLU A 37 -6.32 7.15 -5.53
C GLU A 37 -4.98 7.85 -5.82
N ALA A 38 -5.03 9.09 -6.34
CA ALA A 38 -3.85 9.91 -6.56
C ALA A 38 -3.13 10.23 -5.24
N LEU A 39 -3.86 10.62 -4.19
CA LEU A 39 -3.30 10.88 -2.86
C LEU A 39 -2.62 9.64 -2.26
N LEU A 40 -3.26 8.47 -2.34
CA LEU A 40 -2.70 7.22 -1.83
C LEU A 40 -1.52 6.71 -2.65
N ARG A 41 -1.45 7.08 -3.94
CA ARG A 41 -0.25 6.88 -4.77
C ARG A 41 0.89 7.76 -4.29
N GLU A 42 0.64 9.04 -4.02
CA GLU A 42 1.67 9.95 -3.49
C GLU A 42 2.18 9.55 -2.12
N ARG A 43 1.29 9.18 -1.20
CA ARG A 43 1.70 8.67 0.12
C ARG A 43 2.59 7.44 0.02
N ALA A 44 2.36 6.57 -0.97
CA ALA A 44 3.20 5.40 -1.19
C ALA A 44 4.60 5.76 -1.70
N CYS A 45 4.72 6.83 -2.49
CA CYS A 45 6.02 7.35 -2.95
C CYS A 45 6.75 8.08 -1.82
N GLU A 46 6.05 8.98 -1.14
CA GLU A 46 6.61 9.87 -0.13
C GLU A 46 7.14 9.11 1.08
N PHE A 47 6.35 8.16 1.59
CA PHE A 47 6.68 7.39 2.80
C PHE A 47 7.18 5.97 2.46
N GLY A 48 7.90 5.84 1.35
CA GLY A 48 8.49 4.57 0.93
C GLY A 48 9.44 4.05 2.00
N TYR A 49 9.20 2.82 2.49
CA TYR A 49 9.98 2.19 3.58
C TYR A 49 9.84 2.84 4.97
N GLU A 50 8.81 3.65 5.22
CA GLU A 50 8.58 4.31 6.54
C GLU A 50 7.41 3.70 7.32
N GLU A 51 7.14 2.40 7.15
CA GLU A 51 6.07 1.66 7.85
C GLU A 51 4.64 2.19 7.64
N VAL A 52 4.41 3.13 6.72
CA VAL A 52 3.07 3.71 6.49
C VAL A 52 2.18 2.84 5.59
N ARG A 53 2.77 2.16 4.60
CA ARG A 53 2.00 1.56 3.50
C ARG A 53 1.03 0.48 3.95
N PHE A 54 1.42 -0.36 4.92
CA PHE A 54 0.55 -1.41 5.45
C PHE A 54 -0.73 -0.83 6.05
N PHE A 55 -0.60 0.16 6.94
CA PHE A 55 -1.72 0.81 7.60
C PHE A 55 -2.60 1.60 6.63
N ASP A 56 -2.01 2.22 5.61
CA ASP A 56 -2.76 2.86 4.53
C ASP A 56 -3.64 1.87 3.76
N LEU A 57 -3.13 0.68 3.43
CA LEU A 57 -3.91 -0.31 2.69
C LEU A 57 -5.06 -0.89 3.52
N ILE A 58 -4.84 -1.23 4.80
CA ILE A 58 -5.89 -1.82 5.64
C ILE A 58 -6.98 -0.81 5.99
N ARG A 59 -6.64 0.45 6.32
CA ARG A 59 -7.64 1.47 6.70
C ARG A 59 -8.54 1.88 5.53
N TRP A 60 -8.01 1.76 4.31
CA TRP A 60 -8.76 1.99 3.07
C TRP A 60 -9.33 0.71 2.45
N LYS A 61 -9.18 -0.44 3.12
CA LYS A 61 -9.67 -1.75 2.66
C LYS A 61 -9.19 -2.11 1.24
N LEU A 62 -7.96 -1.73 0.89
CA LEU A 62 -7.33 -1.98 -0.41
C LEU A 62 -6.67 -3.38 -0.45
N TYR A 63 -7.44 -4.39 -0.11
CA TYR A 63 -6.98 -5.78 0.06
C TYR A 63 -6.42 -6.36 -1.23
N ASN A 64 -7.04 -6.02 -2.36
CA ASN A 64 -6.59 -6.38 -3.70
C ASN A 64 -5.16 -5.92 -4.01
N VAL A 65 -4.58 -4.96 -3.27
CA VAL A 65 -3.19 -4.56 -3.45
C VAL A 65 -2.22 -5.56 -2.81
N PHE A 66 -2.59 -6.18 -1.68
CA PHE A 66 -1.77 -7.22 -1.05
C PHE A 66 -1.69 -8.47 -1.93
N GLU A 67 -2.80 -8.82 -2.57
CA GLU A 67 -2.98 -10.01 -3.40
C GLU A 67 -2.22 -9.95 -4.73
N LYS A 68 -1.74 -8.77 -5.14
CA LYS A 68 -0.96 -8.62 -6.38
C LYS A 68 0.37 -9.38 -6.29
N GLN A 69 0.63 -10.18 -7.33
CA GLN A 69 1.92 -10.82 -7.52
C GLN A 69 3.03 -9.77 -7.65
N LEU A 70 4.04 -9.88 -6.79
CA LEU A 70 5.20 -9.00 -6.85
C LEU A 70 6.19 -9.50 -7.88
N HIS A 71 6.93 -8.56 -8.44
CA HIS A 71 7.89 -8.80 -9.51
C HIS A 71 9.27 -8.29 -9.12
N GLY A 72 10.30 -8.97 -9.61
CA GLY A 72 11.67 -8.49 -9.65
C GLY A 72 12.11 -8.18 -11.07
N LEU A 73 13.33 -7.68 -11.21
CA LEU A 73 13.93 -7.39 -12.51
C LEU A 73 15.33 -8.00 -12.58
N HIS A 74 15.55 -8.92 -13.52
CA HIS A 74 16.89 -9.34 -13.88
C HIS A 74 17.48 -8.35 -14.87
N VAL A 75 18.67 -7.85 -14.56
CA VAL A 75 19.41 -6.89 -15.39
C VAL A 75 20.66 -7.59 -15.89
N TYR A 76 20.75 -7.76 -17.21
CA TYR A 76 21.92 -8.31 -17.89
C TYR A 76 22.61 -7.21 -18.66
N LYS A 77 23.94 -7.23 -18.69
CA LYS A 77 24.76 -6.34 -19.53
C LYS A 77 25.52 -7.21 -20.53
N HIS A 78 25.35 -6.94 -21.82
CA HIS A 78 26.10 -7.60 -22.86
C HIS A 78 27.57 -7.21 -22.73
N LYS A 79 28.47 -8.20 -22.71
CA LYS A 79 29.89 -7.98 -22.40
C LYS A 79 30.57 -7.11 -23.46
N ASP A 80 30.27 -7.35 -24.73
CA ASP A 80 30.96 -6.70 -25.84
C ASP A 80 30.29 -5.40 -26.31
N THR A 81 28.98 -5.41 -26.55
CA THR A 81 28.22 -4.22 -26.99
C THR A 81 27.88 -3.26 -25.83
N GLY A 82 27.96 -3.70 -24.58
CA GLY A 82 27.58 -2.91 -23.40
C GLY A 82 26.07 -2.72 -23.24
N GLU A 83 25.25 -3.29 -24.13
CA GLU A 83 23.79 -3.16 -24.11
C GLU A 83 23.17 -3.79 -22.86
N TYR A 84 22.09 -3.19 -22.36
CA TYR A 84 21.32 -3.73 -21.23
C TYR A 84 20.10 -4.51 -21.72
N LYS A 85 19.91 -5.70 -21.15
CA LYS A 85 18.68 -6.49 -21.28
C LYS A 85 17.99 -6.58 -19.93
N PHE A 86 16.71 -6.21 -19.91
CA PHE A 86 15.86 -6.23 -18.72
C PHE A 86 14.84 -7.35 -18.86
N VAL A 87 14.79 -8.26 -17.89
CA VAL A 87 13.84 -9.39 -17.87
C VAL A 87 13.05 -9.37 -16.56
N PRO A 88 11.77 -8.98 -16.58
CA PRO A 88 10.93 -9.05 -15.39
C PRO A 88 10.63 -10.50 -15.04
N TYR A 89 10.47 -10.79 -13.75
CA TYR A 89 10.09 -12.11 -13.26
C TYR A 89 9.19 -11.99 -12.02
N GLU A 90 8.35 -12.99 -11.78
CA GLU A 90 7.50 -13.04 -10.59
C GLU A 90 8.27 -13.58 -9.38
N LEU A 91 8.05 -12.99 -8.21
CA LEU A 91 8.62 -13.46 -6.96
C LEU A 91 7.85 -14.69 -6.45
N THR A 92 8.42 -15.88 -6.59
CA THR A 92 7.77 -17.15 -6.20
C THR A 92 8.43 -17.88 -5.02
N LYS A 93 9.68 -17.54 -4.67
CA LYS A 93 10.46 -18.28 -3.65
C LYS A 93 9.85 -18.24 -2.24
N TYR A 94 9.22 -17.13 -1.88
CA TYR A 94 8.57 -16.93 -0.59
C TYR A 94 7.16 -16.40 -0.84
N PRO A 95 6.19 -17.28 -1.15
CA PRO A 95 4.84 -16.85 -1.44
C PRO A 95 4.23 -16.24 -0.19
N ARG A 96 3.57 -15.09 -0.35
CA ARG A 96 2.77 -14.49 0.73
C ARG A 96 1.44 -15.22 0.79
N VAL A 97 0.89 -15.40 2.00
CA VAL A 97 -0.38 -16.13 2.21
C VAL A 97 -1.51 -15.54 1.36
N TRP A 98 -1.57 -14.21 1.23
CA TRP A 98 -2.57 -13.53 0.42
C TRP A 98 -2.38 -13.67 -1.11
N TRP A 99 -1.26 -14.23 -1.61
CA TRP A 99 -1.12 -14.55 -3.04
C TRP A 99 -1.79 -15.87 -3.42
N THR A 100 -1.94 -16.78 -2.45
CA THR A 100 -2.53 -18.10 -2.69
C THR A 100 -3.97 -18.20 -2.20
N SER A 101 -4.30 -17.48 -1.13
CA SER A 101 -5.56 -17.66 -0.40
C SER A 101 -6.38 -16.36 -0.25
N GLY A 102 -5.91 -15.25 -0.84
CA GLY A 102 -6.52 -13.94 -0.69
C GLY A 102 -6.24 -13.29 0.66
N PHE A 103 -6.56 -12.00 0.77
CA PHE A 103 -6.40 -11.26 2.02
C PHE A 103 -7.62 -11.45 2.94
N GLU A 104 -7.39 -11.95 4.15
CA GLU A 104 -8.45 -12.12 5.14
C GLU A 104 -8.60 -10.87 6.02
N PRO A 105 -9.83 -10.32 6.19
CA PRO A 105 -10.05 -9.12 7.00
C PRO A 105 -9.58 -9.20 8.46
N ARG A 106 -9.44 -10.40 9.03
CA ARG A 106 -8.86 -10.60 10.38
C ARG A 106 -7.45 -10.05 10.50
N TRP A 107 -6.66 -10.06 9.41
CA TRP A 107 -5.29 -9.53 9.39
C TRP A 107 -5.21 -8.00 9.51
N CYS A 108 -6.35 -7.29 9.47
CA CYS A 108 -6.40 -5.87 9.80
C CYS A 108 -6.16 -5.58 11.28
N LEU A 109 -6.34 -6.57 12.16
CA LEU A 109 -6.16 -6.44 13.61
C LEU A 109 -5.23 -7.56 14.08
N SER A 110 -4.21 -7.23 14.87
CA SER A 110 -3.34 -8.25 15.47
C SER A 110 -4.12 -9.09 16.48
N ALA A 111 -3.89 -10.40 16.52
CA ALA A 111 -4.42 -11.24 17.57
C ALA A 111 -3.87 -10.81 18.94
N PHE A 112 -4.72 -10.80 19.96
CA PHE A 112 -4.24 -10.72 21.34
C PHE A 112 -3.57 -12.03 21.74
N PRO A 113 -2.48 -12.01 22.54
CA PRO A 113 -1.87 -13.23 23.05
C PRO A 113 -2.89 -14.09 23.80
N SER A 114 -3.01 -15.37 23.45
CA SER A 114 -4.00 -16.27 24.08
C SER A 114 -3.79 -16.38 25.59
N VAL A 115 -2.55 -16.28 26.08
CA VAL A 115 -2.25 -16.24 27.51
C VAL A 115 -2.88 -15.05 28.24
N GLU A 116 -3.11 -13.93 27.54
CA GLU A 116 -3.76 -12.76 28.11
C GLU A 116 -5.28 -12.94 28.13
N ILE A 117 -5.85 -13.45 27.04
CA ILE A 117 -7.27 -13.80 26.94
C ILE A 117 -7.66 -14.82 28.04
N ASN A 118 -6.83 -15.84 28.23
CA ASN A 118 -7.06 -16.93 29.18
C ASN A 118 -7.05 -16.49 30.65
N LYS A 119 -6.59 -15.27 30.98
CA LYS A 119 -6.70 -14.73 32.34
C LYS A 119 -8.14 -14.39 32.73
N GLY A 120 -9.06 -14.27 31.77
CA GLY A 120 -10.50 -14.20 32.05
C GLY A 120 -10.99 -12.89 32.70
N TYR A 121 -10.23 -11.80 32.62
CA TYR A 121 -10.64 -10.50 33.19
C TYR A 121 -11.54 -9.66 32.25
N GLY A 122 -12.12 -10.27 31.21
CA GLY A 122 -13.02 -9.62 30.27
C GLY A 122 -12.37 -9.13 28.96
N LEU A 123 -11.09 -9.41 28.72
CA LEU A 123 -10.46 -9.19 27.41
C LEU A 123 -11.01 -10.22 26.41
N VAL A 124 -11.64 -9.74 25.34
CA VAL A 124 -12.17 -10.56 24.25
C VAL A 124 -11.26 -10.44 23.04
N GLN A 125 -11.10 -11.54 22.29
CA GLN A 125 -10.26 -11.61 21.11
C GLN A 125 -10.78 -10.71 19.97
N ASN A 126 -9.86 -10.22 19.13
CA ASN A 126 -10.20 -9.52 17.90
C ASN A 126 -10.93 -10.44 16.91
N PRO A 127 -11.88 -9.94 16.11
CA PRO A 127 -12.67 -10.75 15.19
C PRO A 127 -11.83 -11.61 14.22
N GLY A 128 -12.19 -12.88 14.09
CA GLY A 128 -11.54 -13.84 13.18
C GLY A 128 -10.26 -14.50 13.72
N TRP A 129 -9.90 -14.20 14.97
CA TRP A 129 -8.86 -14.89 15.72
C TRP A 129 -9.51 -15.75 16.81
N GLU A 130 -8.88 -16.90 17.11
CA GLU A 130 -9.33 -17.89 18.10
C GLU A 130 -8.22 -18.15 19.13
#